data_AF-E6Q080-F1
#
_entry.id   AF-E6Q080-F1
#
_cell.length_a   1.000
_cell.length_b   1.000
_cell.length_c   1.000
_cell.angle_alpha   90.00
_cell.angle_beta   90.00
_cell.angle_gamma   90.00
#
_symmetry.space_group_name_H-M   'P 1'
#
loop_
_entity.id
_entity.type
_entity.pdbx_description
1 polymer ?
#
loop_
_entity_poly.entity_id
_entity_poly.type
_entity_poly.pdbx_seq_one_letter_code
_entity_poly.pdbx_strand_id
1 'polypeptide(L)'
;MIEERDFFTETTEQRKHTLNCPHCGQPSEHMIQWVVRRKRAQLPRNADERDRARFAKAQPYMVRRDDQVACGNVRCRKRFEITALQSIAFLDS
;
A
#
# COMPACT_ATOMS: atom_id res chain seq x y z
N MET A 1 -22.36 8.24 -13.49
CA MET A 1 -21.06 7.56 -13.65
C MET A 1 -20.40 7.55 -12.30
N ILE A 2 -20.19 6.36 -11.74
CA ILE A 2 -19.54 6.20 -10.44
C ILE A 2 -18.03 6.34 -10.66
N GLU A 3 -17.35 7.10 -9.80
CA GLU A 3 -15.89 7.21 -9.87
C GLU A 3 -15.22 5.94 -9.37
N GLU A 4 -14.02 5.63 -9.87
CA GLU A 4 -13.32 4.40 -9.49
C GLU A 4 -13.08 4.30 -7.98
N ARG A 5 -12.96 5.45 -7.30
CA ARG A 5 -12.77 5.55 -5.84
C ARG A 5 -13.94 4.97 -5.05
N ASP A 6 -15.17 5.06 -5.56
CA ASP A 6 -16.37 4.51 -4.92
C ASP A 6 -16.44 2.98 -4.97
N PHE A 7 -15.67 2.34 -5.85
CA PHE A 7 -15.58 0.87 -5.92
C PHE A 7 -14.69 0.26 -4.84
N PHE A 8 -13.87 1.08 -4.17
CA PHE A 8 -12.91 0.60 -3.18
C PHE A 8 -13.25 1.10 -1.77
N THR A 9 -12.86 0.30 -0.78
CA THR A 9 -12.74 0.73 0.60
C THR A 9 -11.26 1.03 0.84
N GLU A 10 -10.96 2.28 1.19
CA GLU A 10 -9.61 2.71 1.54
C GLU A 10 -9.41 2.54 3.05
N THR A 11 -8.42 1.72 3.42
CA THR A 11 -8.03 1.54 4.82
C THR A 11 -6.54 1.80 4.97
N THR A 12 -6.14 2.41 6.09
CA THR A 12 -4.73 2.58 6.43
C THR A 12 -4.29 1.41 7.30
N GLU A 13 -3.26 0.68 6.86
CA GLU A 13 -2.68 -0.46 7.59
C GLU A 13 -1.18 -0.22 7.79
N GLN A 14 -0.64 -0.62 8.94
CA GLN A 14 0.80 -0.64 9.16
C GLN A 14 1.31 -2.07 8.96
N ARG A 15 2.25 -2.26 8.04
CA ARG A 15 2.87 -3.55 7.75
C ARG A 15 4.34 -3.53 8.12
N LYS A 16 4.78 -4.59 8.79
CA LYS A 16 6.19 -4.82 9.12
C LYS A 16 6.95 -5.25 7.89
N HIS A 17 8.02 -4.55 7.57
CA HIS A 17 8.97 -4.95 6.55
C HIS A 17 10.39 -4.91 7.08
N THR A 18 11.15 -5.96 6.78
CA THR A 18 12.58 -6.01 7.05
C THR A 18 13.30 -5.25 5.95
N LEU A 19 13.92 -4.12 6.29
CA LEU A 19 14.69 -3.30 5.37
C LEU A 19 16.15 -3.28 5.78
N ASN A 20 17.05 -3.32 4.80
CA ASN A 20 18.47 -3.16 5.03
C ASN A 20 18.85 -1.68 4.95
N CYS A 21 19.51 -1.16 5.98
CA CYS A 21 19.95 0.23 5.97
C CYS A 21 21.18 0.41 5.06
N PRO A 22 21.16 1.30 4.06
CA PRO A 22 22.30 1.54 3.19
C PRO A 22 23.50 2.20 3.91
N HIS A 23 23.28 2.77 5.11
CA HIS A 23 24.34 3.43 5.87
C HIS A 23 25.13 2.51 6.80
N CYS A 24 24.49 1.51 7.41
CA CYS A 24 25.14 0.58 8.34
C CYS A 24 25.07 -0.88 7.92
N GLY A 25 24.33 -1.21 6.85
CA GLY A 25 24.20 -2.56 6.30
C GLY A 25 23.45 -3.54 7.19
N GLN A 26 22.78 -3.07 8.25
CA GLN A 26 22.01 -3.95 9.12
C GLN A 26 20.55 -4.07 8.67
N PRO A 27 20.01 -5.30 8.62
CA PRO A 27 18.58 -5.52 8.45
C PRO A 27 17.84 -5.17 9.76
N SER A 28 16.81 -4.36 9.66
CA SER A 28 15.90 -4.07 10.77
C SER A 28 14.45 -4.09 10.32
N GLU A 29 13.54 -4.43 11.25
CA GLU A 29 12.11 -4.36 11.01
C GLU A 29 11.60 -2.92 11.14
N HIS A 30 10.88 -2.47 10.12
CA HIS A 30 10.25 -1.15 10.09
C HIS A 30 8.74 -1.30 9.87
N MET A 31 7.97 -0.53 10.64
CA MET A 31 6.54 -0.38 10.44
C MET A 31 6.33 0.63 9.32
N ILE A 32 5.87 0.16 8.17
CA ILE A 32 5.56 1.00 7.01
C ILE A 32 4.04 1.16 6.94
N GLN A 33 3.58 2.37 6.76
CA GLN A 33 2.19 2.70 6.54
C GLN A 33 1.82 2.48 5.08
N TRP A 34 0.74 1.73 4.90
CA TRP A 34 0.16 1.38 3.61
C TRP A 34 -1.29 1.85 3.58
N VAL A 35 -1.69 2.40 2.44
CA VAL A 35 -3.09 2.63 2.10
C VAL A 35 -3.55 1.46 1.26
N VAL A 36 -4.39 0.62 1.83
CA VAL A 36 -4.94 -0.56 1.19
C VAL A 36 -6.29 -0.20 0.58
N ARG A 37 -6.41 -0.38 -0.74
CA ARG A 37 -7.64 -0.19 -1.50
C ARG A 37 -8.21 -1.55 -1.83
N ARG A 38 -9.15 -2.00 -1.00
CA ARG A 38 -9.84 -3.27 -1.18
C ARG A 38 -11.09 -3.05 -2.01
N LYS A 39 -11.34 -3.93 -2.97
CA LYS A 39 -12.58 -3.90 -3.76
C LYS A 39 -13.77 -4.15 -2.83
N ARG A 40 -14.81 -3.34 -2.94
CA ARG A 40 -16.05 -3.53 -2.17
C ARG A 40 -16.71 -4.85 -2.55
N ALA A 41 -17.52 -5.42 -1.66
CA ALA A 41 -18.25 -6.66 -1.96
C ALA A 41 -19.38 -6.45 -3.00
N GLN A 42 -19.96 -5.25 -3.06
CA GLN A 42 -21.09 -4.93 -3.92
C GLN A 42 -20.91 -3.54 -4.53
N LEU A 43 -21.36 -3.36 -5.77
CA LEU A 43 -21.46 -2.03 -6.39
C LEU A 43 -22.60 -1.23 -5.76
N PRO A 44 -22.50 0.11 -5.72
CA PRO A 44 -23.63 0.97 -5.36
C PRO A 44 -24.85 0.69 -6.23
N ARG A 45 -26.06 0.81 -5.65
CA ARG A 45 -27.36 0.48 -6.28
C ARG A 45 -27.62 1.18 -7.63
N ASN A 46 -26.89 2.25 -7.95
CA ASN A 46 -27.06 3.05 -9.16
C ASN A 46 -25.95 2.79 -10.20
N ALA A 47 -25.30 1.62 -10.17
CA ALA A 47 -24.22 1.27 -11.09
C ALA A 47 -24.75 0.76 -12.45
N ASP A 48 -24.32 1.43 -13.52
CA ASP A 48 -24.63 1.02 -14.90
C ASP A 48 -23.80 -0.20 -15.33
N GLU A 49 -24.12 -0.79 -16.49
CA GLU A 49 -23.40 -1.95 -17.04
C GLU A 49 -21.90 -1.68 -17.27
N ARG A 50 -21.56 -0.44 -17.64
CA ARG A 50 -20.17 0.02 -17.81
C ARG A 50 -19.41 0.05 -16.48
N ASP A 51 -20.09 0.39 -15.40
CA ASP A 51 -19.52 0.41 -14.05
C ASP A 51 -19.30 -1.02 -13.53
N ARG A 52 -20.21 -1.95 -13.84
CA ARG A 52 -20.04 -3.39 -13.55
C ARG A 52 -18.84 -3.99 -14.26
N ALA A 53 -18.62 -3.65 -15.54
CA ALA A 53 -17.46 -4.12 -16.28
C ALA A 53 -16.12 -3.59 -15.71
N ARG A 54 -16.08 -2.32 -15.29
CA ARG A 54 -14.91 -1.72 -14.63
C ARG A 54 -14.64 -2.36 -13.28
N PHE A 55 -15.69 -2.54 -12.47
CA PHE A 55 -15.61 -3.20 -11.18
C PHE A 55 -15.11 -4.64 -11.32
N ALA A 56 -15.58 -5.40 -12.31
CA ALA A 56 -15.11 -6.78 -12.55
C ALA A 56 -13.59 -6.85 -12.77
N LYS A 57 -13.02 -5.88 -13.51
CA LYS A 57 -11.58 -5.81 -13.80
C LYS A 57 -10.74 -5.17 -12.69
N ALA A 58 -11.36 -4.44 -11.78
CA ALA A 58 -10.67 -3.80 -10.67
C ALA A 58 -9.99 -4.83 -9.77
N GLN A 59 -8.67 -4.69 -9.60
CA GLN A 59 -7.87 -5.49 -8.68
C GLN A 59 -7.61 -4.70 -7.39
N PRO A 60 -7.64 -5.35 -6.20
CA PRO A 60 -7.25 -4.70 -4.97
C PRO A 60 -5.73 -4.44 -4.97
N TYR A 61 -5.33 -3.28 -4.45
CA TYR A 61 -3.91 -2.90 -4.36
C TYR A 61 -3.66 -2.10 -3.09
N MET A 62 -2.40 -2.01 -2.69
CA MET A 62 -1.95 -1.15 -1.62
C MET A 62 -0.89 -0.18 -2.12
N VAL A 63 -0.92 1.03 -1.57
CA VAL A 63 0.01 2.12 -1.88
C VAL A 63 0.78 2.46 -0.63
N ARG A 64 2.10 2.43 -0.72
CA ARG A 64 2.99 2.82 0.38
C ARG A 64 2.85 4.32 0.63
N ARG A 65 2.72 4.72 1.90
CA ARG A 65 2.66 6.14 2.31
C ARG A 65 3.99 6.68 2.77
N ASP A 66 4.81 5.86 3.42
CA ASP A 66 6.14 6.28 3.84
C ASP A 66 7.14 6.13 2.70
N ASP A 67 7.92 7.17 2.43
CA ASP A 67 9.02 7.11 1.48
C ASP A 67 10.39 6.96 2.17
N GLN A 68 10.47 7.31 3.45
CA GLN A 68 11.69 7.27 4.24
C GLN A 68 11.45 6.66 5.61
N VAL A 69 12.45 5.93 6.13
CA VAL A 69 12.43 5.40 7.50
C VAL A 69 13.73 5.70 8.22
N ALA A 70 13.67 5.84 9.54
CA ALA A 70 14.85 5.89 10.39
C ALA A 70 15.37 4.48 10.65
N CYS A 71 16.69 4.28 10.52
CA CYS A 71 17.35 3.02 10.85
C CYS A 71 17.06 2.61 12.30
N GLY A 72 16.68 1.34 12.52
CA GLY A 72 16.38 0.80 13.85
C GLY A 72 17.62 0.62 14.73
N ASN A 73 18.82 0.65 14.15
CA ASN A 73 20.06 0.61 14.91
C ASN A 73 20.28 1.95 15.63
N VAL A 74 20.32 1.90 16.97
CA VAL A 74 20.53 3.03 17.88
C VAL A 74 21.82 3.81 17.58
N ARG A 75 22.87 3.14 17.08
CA ARG A 75 24.14 3.79 16.69
C ARG A 75 24.05 4.54 15.37
N CYS A 76 23.17 4.11 14.46
CA CYS A 76 23.03 4.74 13.15
C CYS A 76 21.95 5.82 13.18
N ARG A 77 20.69 5.44 13.45
CA ARG A 77 19.48 6.30 13.45
C ARG A 77 19.29 7.22 12.24
N LYS A 78 20.09 7.05 11.18
CA LYS A 78 19.98 7.83 9.94
C LYS A 78 18.68 7.46 9.21
N ARG A 79 18.06 8.46 8.59
CA ARG A 79 16.92 8.26 7.70
C ARG A 79 17.42 7.85 6.33
N PHE A 80 16.74 6.90 5.71
CA PHE A 80 17.03 6.45 4.35
C PHE A 80 15.72 6.21 3.59
N GLU A 81 15.80 6.32 2.27
CA GLU A 81 14.67 6.07 1.38
C GLU A 81 14.42 4.57 1.22
N ILE A 82 13.14 4.19 1.19
CA ILE A 82 12.73 2.80 1.02
C ILE A 82 12.83 2.44 -0.47
N THR A 83 13.97 1.92 -0.90
CA THR A 83 14.20 1.48 -2.29
C THR A 83 13.88 -0.01 -2.50
N ALA A 84 13.88 -0.81 -1.44
CA ALA A 84 13.65 -2.25 -1.51
C ALA A 84 12.17 -2.65 -1.64
N LEU A 85 11.23 -1.72 -1.44
CA LEU A 85 9.80 -1.94 -1.57
C LEU A 85 9.24 -1.13 -2.73
N GLN A 86 8.33 -1.74 -3.49
CA GLN A 86 7.55 -1.01 -4.50
C GLN A 86 6.58 -0.04 -3.82
N SER A 87 6.30 1.10 -4.47
CA SER A 87 5.31 2.07 -3.98
C SER A 87 3.87 1.57 -4.12
N ILE A 88 3.64 0.61 -5.02
CA ILE A 88 2.34 -0.03 -5.26
C ILE A 88 2.57 -1.53 -5.23
N ALA A 89 1.76 -2.25 -4.45
CA ALA A 89 1.73 -3.70 -4.46
C ALA A 89 0.29 -4.17 -4.69
N PHE A 90 0.11 -5.11 -5.61
CA PHE A 90 -1.19 -5.74 -5.82
C PHE A 90 -1.45 -6.76 -4.71
N LEU A 91 -2.68 -6.81 -4.22
CA LEU A 91 -3.12 -7.87 -3.31
C LEU A 91 -3.57 -9.04 -4.20
N ASP A 92 -2.70 -10.03 -4.37
CA ASP A 92 -3.06 -11.27 -5.06
C ASP A 92 -4.27 -11.90 -4.33
N SER A 93 -5.34 -12.18 -5.07
CA SER A 93 -6.61 -12.71 -4.55
C SER A 93 -6.65 -14.23 -4.58
#